data_AF-A0A2G0XBZ1-F1
#
_entry.id   AF-A0A2G0XBZ1-F1
#
_cell.length_a   1.000
_cell.length_b   1.000
_cell.length_c   1.000
_cell.angle_alpha   90.00
_cell.angle_beta   90.00
_cell.angle_gamma   90.00
#
_symmetry.space_group_name_H-M   'P 1'
#
loop_
_entity.id
_entity.type
_entity.pdbx_description
1 polymer ?
#
loop_
_entity_poly.entity_id
_entity_poly.type
_entity_poly.pdbx_seq_one_letter_code
_entity_poly.pdbx_strand_id
1 'polypeptide(L)'
;MITKIRIRGYRIYKDFLLKPNPGVNILVGDNDAGKSTLMEAISLALNGRIGGRGILEELDPHWFITDVVTEFLTLRRFAWIPKACG
;
A
#
# COMPACT_ATOMS: atom_id res chain seq x y z
N MET A 1 13.91 16.33 -0.37
CA MET A 1 12.93 16.44 0.74
C MET A 1 11.67 15.70 0.35
N ILE A 2 11.11 14.85 1.22
CA ILE A 2 9.83 14.18 0.94
C ILE A 2 8.68 15.15 1.24
N THR A 3 7.83 15.42 0.24
CA THR A 3 6.74 16.40 0.34
C THR A 3 5.35 15.77 0.45
N LYS A 4 5.22 14.50 0.06
CA LYS A 4 3.96 13.76 0.07
C LYS A 4 4.23 12.27 0.09
N ILE A 5 3.48 11.54 0.92
CA ILE A 5 3.50 10.08 1.00
C ILE A 5 2.06 9.59 0.74
N ARG A 6 1.90 8.70 -0.25
CA ARG A 6 0.62 8.09 -0.61
C ARG A 6 0.81 6.58 -0.56
N ILE A 7 0.00 5.89 0.24
CA ILE A 7 0.01 4.43 0.33
C ILE A 7 -1.41 3.94 0.01
N ARG A 8 -1.53 2.94 -0.86
CA ARG A 8 -2.82 2.35 -1.25
C ARG A 8 -2.72 0.84 -1.29
N GLY A 9 -3.67 0.17 -0.66
CA GLY A 9 -3.79 -1.29 -0.71
C GLY A 9 -2.58 -2.05 -0.15
N TYR A 10 -1.81 -1.46 0.79
CA TYR A 10 -0.58 -2.05 1.32
C TYR A 10 -0.67 -2.31 2.82
N ARG A 11 -0.55 -3.60 3.22
CA ARG A 11 -0.69 -4.10 4.59
C ARG A 11 -1.94 -3.54 5.27
N ILE A 12 -1.79 -2.66 6.27
CA ILE A 12 -2.95 -2.07 6.96
C ILE A 12 -3.51 -0.81 6.28
N TYR A 13 -2.79 -0.24 5.31
CA TYR A 13 -3.15 1.02 4.67
C TYR A 13 -4.00 0.79 3.42
N LYS A 14 -5.34 0.87 3.57
CA LYS A 14 -6.29 0.84 2.44
C LYS A 14 -6.11 2.06 1.55
N ASP A 15 -6.21 3.24 2.13
CA ASP A 15 -5.91 4.49 1.46
C ASP A 15 -5.36 5.53 2.45
N PHE A 16 -4.06 5.80 2.38
CA PHE A 16 -3.35 6.70 3.29
C PHE A 16 -2.68 7.85 2.55
N LEU A 17 -2.72 9.02 3.15
CA LEU A 17 -2.09 10.23 2.65
C LEU A 17 -1.46 11.00 3.81
N LEU A 18 -0.17 11.26 3.72
CA LEU A 18 0.56 12.09 4.65
C LEU A 18 1.32 13.18 3.89
N LYS A 19 1.23 14.42 4.39
CA LYS A 19 2.10 15.52 3.99
C LYS A 19 2.99 15.84 5.19
N PRO A 20 4.29 15.51 5.14
CA PRO A 20 5.19 15.82 6.24
C PRO A 20 5.27 17.33 6.51
N ASN A 21 5.40 17.69 7.77
CA ASN A 21 5.69 19.06 8.18
C ASN A 21 7.15 19.42 7.84
N PRO A 22 7.44 20.71 7.57
CA PRO A 22 8.82 21.19 7.57
C PRO A 22 9.49 20.91 8.93
N GLY A 23 10.71 20.37 8.90
CA GLY A 23 11.46 20.04 10.10
C GLY A 23 11.15 18.64 10.64
N VAL A 24 10.92 18.54 11.96
CA VAL A 24 10.80 17.26 12.65
C VAL A 24 9.37 16.73 12.57
N ASN A 25 9.23 15.46 12.19
CA ASN A 25 7.96 14.74 12.18
C ASN A 25 8.05 13.58 13.18
N ILE A 26 7.14 13.52 14.15
CA ILE A 26 7.12 12.48 15.17
C ILE A 26 5.93 11.56 14.89
N LEU A 27 6.18 10.25 14.83
CA LEU A 27 5.15 9.24 14.58
C LEU A 27 4.75 8.56 15.88
N VAL A 28 3.51 8.80 16.34
CA VAL A 28 2.97 8.30 17.62
C VAL A 28 1.74 7.44 17.37
N GLY A 29 1.55 6.42 18.20
CA GLY A 29 0.40 5.51 18.17
C GLY A 29 0.74 4.20 18.88
N ASP A 30 -0.25 3.34 19.05
CA ASP A 30 -0.09 2.05 19.72
C ASP A 30 0.73 1.04 18.88
N ASN A 31 1.12 -0.06 19.51
CA ASN A 31 1.67 -1.21 18.78
C ASN A 31 0.68 -1.64 17.70
N ASP A 32 1.22 -2.09 16.56
CA ASP A 32 0.45 -2.51 15.39
C ASP A 32 -0.44 -1.44 14.72
N ALA A 33 -0.37 -0.18 15.16
CA ALA A 33 -1.05 0.95 14.50
C ALA A 33 -0.48 1.32 13.11
N GLY A 34 0.49 0.57 12.58
CA GLY A 34 1.06 0.78 11.24
C GLY A 34 2.27 1.71 11.15
N LYS A 35 2.84 2.11 12.28
CA LYS A 35 4.02 3.00 12.29
C LYS A 35 5.20 2.41 11.53
N SER A 36 5.56 1.16 11.84
CA SER A 36 6.63 0.44 11.13
C SER A 36 6.27 0.20 9.66
N THR A 37 5.00 -0.08 9.37
CA THR A 37 4.51 -0.21 7.99
C THR A 37 4.67 1.06 7.17
N LEU A 38 4.47 2.24 7.77
CA LEU A 38 4.70 3.52 7.09
C LEU A 38 6.17 3.67 6.71
N MET A 39 7.08 3.40 7.65
CA MET A 39 8.52 3.47 7.42
C MET A 39 8.98 2.46 6.36
N GLU A 40 8.45 1.23 6.41
CA GLU A 40 8.71 0.19 5.41
C GLU A 40 8.23 0.63 4.02
N ALA A 41 7.01 1.16 3.90
CA ALA A 41 6.48 1.64 2.62
C ALA A 41 7.30 2.80 2.03
N ILE A 42 7.81 3.70 2.88
CA ILE A 42 8.73 4.76 2.45
C ILE A 42 10.04 4.16 1.94
N SER A 43 10.65 3.23 2.70
CA SER A 43 11.88 2.56 2.28
C SER A 43 11.69 1.79 0.97
N LEU A 44 10.56 1.09 0.83
CA LEU A 44 10.21 0.38 -0.38
C LEU A 44 10.11 1.33 -1.57
N ALA A 45 9.40 2.45 -1.44
CA ALA A 45 9.21 3.39 -2.52
C ALA A 45 10.53 4.06 -2.97
N LEU A 46 11.47 4.25 -2.05
CA LEU A 46 12.77 4.87 -2.34
C LEU A 46 13.79 3.88 -2.89
N ASN A 47 13.80 2.65 -2.38
CA ASN A 47 14.89 1.70 -2.61
C ASN A 47 14.46 0.46 -3.42
N GLY A 48 13.16 0.21 -3.57
CA GLY A 48 12.63 -1.01 -4.20
C GLY A 48 12.91 -2.28 -3.39
N ARG A 49 13.12 -2.14 -2.07
CA ARG A 49 13.53 -3.23 -1.18
C ARG A 49 12.66 -3.32 0.07
N ILE A 50 12.39 -4.54 0.51
CA ILE A 50 11.77 -4.89 1.79
C ILE A 50 12.68 -5.91 2.48
N GLY A 51 12.83 -5.83 3.81
CA GLY A 51 13.66 -6.77 4.56
C GLY A 51 15.13 -6.88 4.13
N GLY A 52 15.65 -5.92 3.35
CA GLY A 52 16.98 -5.98 2.75
C GLY A 52 17.06 -6.74 1.42
N ARG A 53 15.97 -7.32 0.91
CA ARG A 53 15.86 -8.02 -0.38
C ARG A 53 15.12 -7.18 -1.43
N GLY A 54 15.27 -7.53 -2.70
CA GLY A 54 14.57 -6.85 -3.79
C GLY A 54 13.08 -7.19 -3.77
N ILE A 55 12.21 -6.22 -4.08
CA ILE A 55 10.75 -6.44 -4.01
C ILE A 55 10.26 -7.61 -4.86
N LEU A 56 10.86 -7.85 -6.02
CA LEU A 56 10.47 -8.93 -6.92
C LEU A 56 10.76 -10.32 -6.33
N GLU A 57 11.71 -10.42 -5.41
CA GLU A 57 12.08 -11.65 -4.72
C GLU A 57 11.14 -11.95 -3.54
N GLU A 58 10.46 -10.93 -3.01
CA GLU A 58 9.66 -11.00 -1.77
C GLU A 58 8.16 -10.81 -1.98
N LEU A 59 7.66 -10.87 -3.22
CA LEU A 59 6.24 -10.68 -3.50
C LEU A 59 5.36 -11.61 -2.64
N ASP A 60 4.61 -11.02 -1.72
CA ASP A 60 3.75 -11.74 -0.77
C ASP A 60 2.28 -11.30 -0.91
N PRO A 61 1.34 -12.25 -1.08
CA PRO A 61 -0.09 -11.95 -1.14
C PRO A 61 -0.64 -11.17 0.08
N HIS A 62 -0.08 -11.34 1.27
CA HIS A 62 -0.52 -10.68 2.50
C HIS A 62 -0.21 -9.19 2.53
N TRP A 63 0.57 -8.68 1.58
CA TRP A 63 0.75 -7.24 1.42
C TRP A 63 -0.50 -6.57 0.88
N PHE A 64 -1.37 -7.31 0.20
CA PHE A 64 -2.57 -6.77 -0.39
C PHE A 64 -3.76 -6.95 0.55
N ILE A 65 -4.48 -5.87 0.79
CA ILE A 65 -5.67 -5.88 1.64
C ILE A 65 -6.76 -6.71 0.97
N THR A 66 -7.32 -7.67 1.70
CA THR A 66 -8.33 -8.60 1.20
C THR A 66 -9.47 -7.90 0.49
N ASP A 67 -10.08 -6.87 1.09
CA ASP A 67 -11.17 -6.11 0.46
C ASP A 67 -10.79 -5.55 -0.90
N VAL A 68 -9.57 -5.00 -1.03
CA VAL A 68 -9.06 -4.40 -2.27
C VAL A 68 -8.83 -5.47 -3.33
N VAL A 69 -8.31 -6.64 -2.92
CA VAL A 69 -8.15 -7.80 -3.81
C VAL A 69 -9.51 -8.32 -4.26
N THR A 70 -10.47 -8.48 -3.35
CA THR A 70 -11.83 -8.94 -3.65
C THR A 70 -12.52 -7.99 -4.62
N GLU A 71 -12.44 -6.68 -4.38
CA GLU A 71 -12.98 -5.65 -5.29
C GLU A 71 -12.34 -5.76 -6.67
N PHE A 72 -11.02 -5.83 -6.75
CA PHE A 72 -10.28 -5.97 -8.01
C PHE A 72 -10.67 -7.24 -8.79
N LEU A 73 -10.76 -8.39 -8.12
CA LEU A 73 -11.18 -9.65 -8.75
C LEU A 73 -12.64 -9.60 -9.21
N THR A 74 -13.51 -8.95 -8.44
CA THR A 74 -14.93 -8.78 -8.78
C THR A 74 -15.07 -7.93 -10.04
N LEU A 75 -14.41 -6.77 -10.09
CA LEU A 75 -14.40 -5.90 -11.27
C LEU A 75 -13.89 -6.63 -12.52
N ARG A 76 -12.83 -7.43 -12.39
CA ARG A 76 -12.30 -8.22 -13.51
C ARG A 76 -13.23 -9.34 -13.95
N ARG A 77 -13.99 -9.95 -13.04
CA ARG A 77 -14.98 -10.99 -13.36
C ARG A 77 -16.15 -10.42 -14.16
N PHE A 78 -16.55 -9.17 -13.89
CA PHE A 78 -17.61 -8.49 -14.63
C PHE A 78 -17.13 -7.82 -15.93
N ALA A 79 -15.85 -7.47 -16.04
CA ALA A 79 -15.27 -6.89 -17.26
C ALA A 79 -15.23 -7.84 -18.47
N TRP A 80 -15.41 -9.15 -18.26
CA TRP A 80 -15.44 -10.17 -19.32
C TRP A 80 -16.85 -10.61 -19.71
N ILE A 81 -17.90 -10.08 -19.07
CA ILE A 81 -19.26 -10.28 -19.56
C ILE A 81 -19.42 -9.34 -20.75
N PRO A 82 -19.57 -9.84 -22.00
CA PRO A 82 -19.90 -8.96 -23.11
C PRO A 82 -21.14 -8.20 -22.70
N LYS A 83 -21.13 -6.87 -22.79
CA LYS A 83 -22.38 -6.12 -22.68
C LYS A 83 -23.33 -6.77 -23.69
N ALA A 84 -24.39 -7.41 -23.22
CA ALA A 84 -25.47 -7.83 -24.08
C ALA A 84 -26.00 -6.54 -24.71
N CYS A 85 -25.63 -6.31 -25.97
CA CYS A 85 -26.32 -5.35 -26.81
C CYS A 85 -27.65 -6.00 -27.19
N GLY A 86 -28.75 -5.34 -26.80
CA GLY A 86 -30.11 -5.68 -27.23
C GLY A 86 -30.82 -6.64 -26.31
#